data_AF-A0A9C8K7N0-F1
#
_entry.id   AF-A0A9C8K7N0-F1
#
_cell.length_a   1.000
_cell.length_b   1.000
_cell.length_c   1.000
_cell.angle_alpha   90.00
_cell.angle_beta   90.00
_cell.angle_gamma   90.00
#
_symmetry.space_group_name_H-M   'P 1'
#
loop_
_entity.id
_entity.type
_entity.pdbx_description
1 polymer ?
#
loop_
_entity_poly.entity_id
_entity_poly.type
_entity_poly.pdbx_seq_one_letter_code
_entity_poly.pdbx_strand_id
1 'polypeptide(L)'
;MALPDIVFNRGEGGLGRPLPGKDHLSAMLFYTAGSLPSGFGTSDRIKKIFSLQEAENLGIVDDHSDETKGTGGKVVIGGTWLAGETATISIDGGVLGTFTVLTGAAAISDVVAGLVAAINAGTATGIKHGWVATDVGGTDVELVQPDKLGIVNNAGAHITFTVTSVAGTGTPTQFTSGVGSYFAVLHYHISEYFREQPKGVTWVGIFAQAAYTGAEIETIQNFSNGEIRELGIYLSHEVFASSQLTASQGFLDTLQTEHKPLSVVFHSDLSSATLSTLADLTTLSNERVSMLIGEEGDYHQPAYSNTKAYLSGEKVTFQGKAYISKAATTGNAPWDATKWTELRENLQAISGFSIGTMGTTLGDVSFAKVNENIGWVAKFNVVSGTGLDEVAFATGDLFKDIATSLKDTLNDFHYIFLRKIQGISGTFNSDSFTAIIATSDFATIENNRTMDKAVRNIRTNVLPNLNSPLFVNDDGTLSEDTISLFKNDSQRALVDMVADGELSAQSVSIDPSQDVLSTSKIVISVILVPVGVARQIEFNIGFAVKLS
;
A
#
# COMPACT_ATOMS: atom_id res chain seq x y z
N MET A 1 -38.86 -26.57 -25.67
CA MET A 1 -37.44 -26.48 -26.03
C MET A 1 -37.26 -25.13 -26.69
N ALA A 2 -36.43 -24.24 -26.13
CA ALA A 2 -36.18 -22.94 -26.75
C ALA A 2 -35.52 -23.13 -28.11
N LEU A 3 -35.81 -22.25 -29.07
CA LEU A 3 -35.15 -22.27 -30.37
C LEU A 3 -33.66 -21.97 -30.20
N PRO A 4 -32.78 -22.52 -31.07
CA PRO A 4 -31.38 -22.12 -31.10
C PRO A 4 -31.28 -20.62 -31.38
N ASP A 5 -30.56 -19.88 -30.52
CA ASP A 5 -30.36 -18.44 -30.61
C ASP A 5 -28.90 -18.07 -30.31
N ILE A 6 -28.42 -16.97 -30.88
CA ILE A 6 -27.09 -16.42 -30.59
C ILE A 6 -27.27 -15.31 -29.55
N VAL A 7 -26.84 -15.59 -28.32
CA VAL A 7 -26.93 -14.62 -27.21
C VAL A 7 -25.61 -13.86 -27.09
N PHE A 8 -25.66 -12.54 -27.28
CA PHE A 8 -24.55 -11.66 -26.96
C PHE A 8 -24.62 -11.21 -25.51
N ASN A 9 -23.77 -11.79 -24.66
CA ASN A 9 -23.61 -11.30 -23.29
C ASN A 9 -22.66 -10.10 -23.30
N ARG A 10 -23.19 -8.90 -23.03
CA ARG A 10 -22.37 -7.71 -22.77
C ARG A 10 -21.87 -7.81 -21.33
N GLY A 11 -20.57 -8.04 -21.15
CA GLY A 11 -19.91 -7.94 -19.85
C GLY A 11 -19.26 -6.57 -19.68
N GLU A 12 -19.31 -6.02 -18.48
CA GLU A 12 -18.50 -4.86 -18.06
C GLU A 12 -17.17 -5.40 -17.50
N GLY A 13 -16.04 -4.74 -17.80
CA GLY A 13 -14.72 -5.17 -17.32
C GLY A 13 -13.97 -6.12 -18.25
N GLY A 14 -13.44 -5.58 -19.35
CA GLY A 14 -12.36 -6.15 -20.18
C GLY A 14 -12.38 -7.68 -20.38
N LEU A 15 -12.89 -8.14 -21.54
CA LEU A 15 -12.70 -9.50 -22.08
C LEU A 15 -11.23 -9.84 -22.42
N GLY A 16 -10.26 -9.19 -21.75
CA GLY A 16 -8.84 -9.37 -21.98
C GLY A 16 -8.47 -10.82 -21.76
N ARG A 17 -7.75 -11.40 -22.72
CA ARG A 17 -7.16 -12.73 -22.53
C ARG A 17 -6.28 -12.67 -21.27
N PRO A 18 -6.46 -13.60 -20.31
CA PRO A 18 -5.57 -13.71 -19.16
C PRO A 18 -4.11 -13.75 -19.61
N LEU A 19 -3.22 -13.16 -18.81
CA LEU A 19 -1.79 -13.23 -19.09
C LEU A 19 -1.35 -14.71 -19.12
N PRO A 20 -0.42 -15.07 -20.03
CA PRO A 20 0.11 -16.43 -20.06
C PRO A 20 0.89 -16.72 -18.79
N GLY A 21 0.89 -18.00 -18.39
CA GLY A 21 1.63 -18.48 -17.22
C GLY A 21 0.98 -18.07 -15.88
N LYS A 22 1.69 -18.35 -14.79
CA LYS A 22 1.23 -18.09 -13.42
C LYS A 22 2.09 -17.10 -12.64
N ASP A 23 3.12 -16.53 -13.27
CA ASP A 23 4.13 -15.73 -12.57
C ASP A 23 3.60 -14.39 -12.03
N HIS A 24 2.48 -13.92 -12.59
CA HIS A 24 1.78 -12.70 -12.22
C HIS A 24 0.68 -12.91 -11.16
N LEU A 25 0.39 -14.16 -10.76
CA LEU A 25 -0.70 -14.46 -9.83
C LEU A 25 -0.35 -13.97 -8.43
N SER A 26 -1.13 -13.02 -7.93
CA SER A 26 -0.87 -12.33 -6.67
C SER A 26 -1.98 -12.56 -5.65
N ALA A 27 -1.74 -12.18 -4.41
CA ALA A 27 -2.80 -12.05 -3.41
C ALA A 27 -2.58 -10.83 -2.52
N MET A 28 -3.62 -10.40 -1.82
CA MET A 28 -3.56 -9.37 -0.80
C MET A 28 -4.26 -9.86 0.46
N LEU A 29 -3.60 -9.73 1.59
CA LEU A 29 -4.15 -9.95 2.92
C LEU A 29 -4.37 -8.62 3.63
N PHE A 30 -5.58 -8.49 4.15
CA PHE A 30 -6.08 -7.33 4.83
C PHE A 30 -6.71 -7.74 6.16
N TYR A 31 -6.53 -6.92 7.18
CA TYR A 31 -7.05 -7.17 8.52
C TYR A 31 -7.97 -6.05 9.02
N THR A 32 -9.21 -6.39 9.40
CA THR A 32 -10.16 -5.45 9.99
C THR A 32 -10.97 -6.10 11.10
N ALA A 33 -11.17 -5.34 12.19
CA ALA A 33 -12.12 -5.67 13.25
C ALA A 33 -13.53 -5.11 12.98
N GLY A 34 -13.69 -4.31 11.92
CA GLY A 34 -14.93 -3.63 11.55
C GLY A 34 -15.86 -4.48 10.68
N SER A 35 -16.80 -3.79 10.02
CA SER A 35 -17.71 -4.41 9.07
C SER A 35 -16.96 -4.95 7.85
N LEU A 36 -17.52 -5.97 7.20
CA LEU A 36 -16.99 -6.52 5.95
C LEU A 36 -17.68 -5.90 4.74
N PRO A 37 -16.97 -5.76 3.60
CA PRO A 37 -17.62 -5.43 2.34
C PRO A 37 -18.77 -6.40 2.03
N SER A 38 -19.80 -5.94 1.33
CA SER A 38 -21.05 -6.69 1.13
C SER A 38 -20.88 -8.05 0.43
N GLY A 39 -19.82 -8.21 -0.36
CA GLY A 39 -19.45 -9.47 -1.02
C GLY A 39 -18.69 -10.46 -0.14
N PHE A 40 -18.35 -10.10 1.10
CA PHE A 40 -17.56 -10.92 2.02
C PHE A 40 -18.39 -11.36 3.23
N GLY A 41 -18.11 -12.57 3.73
CA GLY A 41 -18.77 -13.15 4.89
C GLY A 41 -17.78 -13.68 5.91
N THR A 42 -18.27 -13.96 7.13
CA THR A 42 -17.40 -14.49 8.20
C THR A 42 -16.80 -15.86 7.86
N SER A 43 -17.50 -16.67 7.06
CA SER A 43 -17.05 -17.94 6.50
C SER A 43 -16.59 -17.87 5.03
N ASP A 44 -16.60 -16.67 4.44
CA ASP A 44 -16.34 -16.44 3.02
C ASP A 44 -15.46 -15.19 2.87
N ARG A 45 -14.20 -15.40 3.25
CA ARG A 45 -13.21 -14.33 3.54
C ARG A 45 -12.28 -14.02 2.38
N ILE A 46 -12.26 -14.87 1.35
CA ILE A 46 -11.31 -14.80 0.24
C ILE A 46 -12.07 -14.74 -1.09
N LYS A 47 -11.77 -13.76 -1.92
CA LYS A 47 -12.31 -13.60 -3.28
C LYS A 47 -11.19 -13.52 -4.30
N LYS A 48 -11.34 -14.23 -5.43
CA LYS A 48 -10.48 -14.05 -6.59
C LYS A 48 -11.06 -12.92 -7.44
N ILE A 49 -10.25 -11.93 -7.79
CA ILE A 49 -10.67 -10.70 -8.46
C ILE A 49 -9.80 -10.48 -9.70
N PHE A 50 -10.42 -10.04 -10.79
CA PHE A 50 -9.80 -9.82 -12.09
C PHE A 50 -9.76 -8.34 -12.52
N SER A 51 -10.43 -7.45 -11.77
CA SER A 51 -10.42 -6.01 -12.03
C SER A 51 -10.84 -5.20 -10.80
N LEU A 52 -10.53 -3.91 -10.79
CA LEU A 52 -11.04 -2.99 -9.77
C LEU A 52 -12.59 -2.98 -9.73
N GLN A 53 -13.24 -3.01 -10.89
CA GLN A 53 -14.70 -2.99 -10.97
C GLN A 53 -15.34 -4.20 -10.26
N GLU A 54 -14.70 -5.36 -10.32
CA GLU A 54 -15.17 -6.56 -9.62
C GLU A 54 -14.98 -6.44 -8.10
N ALA A 55 -13.90 -5.79 -7.64
CA ALA A 55 -13.74 -5.47 -6.22
C ALA A 55 -14.84 -4.52 -5.73
N GLU A 56 -15.18 -3.50 -6.51
CA GLU A 56 -16.28 -2.56 -6.22
C GLU A 56 -17.64 -3.27 -6.16
N ASN A 57 -17.89 -4.22 -7.06
CA ASN A 57 -19.10 -5.04 -7.04
C ASN A 57 -19.18 -5.96 -5.81
N LEU A 58 -18.04 -6.27 -5.17
CA LEU A 58 -17.95 -6.98 -3.90
C LEU A 58 -18.05 -6.03 -2.68
N GLY A 59 -18.32 -4.75 -2.91
CA GLY A 59 -18.47 -3.73 -1.88
C GLY A 59 -17.17 -3.11 -1.38
N ILE A 60 -16.04 -3.38 -2.04
CA ILE A 60 -14.78 -2.68 -1.75
C ILE A 60 -14.81 -1.37 -2.53
N VAL A 61 -15.27 -0.30 -1.88
CA VAL A 61 -15.58 0.99 -2.52
C VAL A 61 -14.91 2.16 -1.81
N ASP A 62 -14.62 3.23 -2.54
CA ASP A 62 -14.07 4.50 -2.03
C ASP A 62 -15.18 5.53 -1.72
N ASP A 63 -16.31 5.06 -1.18
CA ASP A 63 -17.44 5.92 -0.80
C ASP A 63 -17.49 6.22 0.70
N HIS A 64 -16.58 5.62 1.48
CA HIS A 64 -16.45 5.79 2.94
C HIS A 64 -17.70 5.35 3.71
N SER A 65 -18.51 4.47 3.12
CA SER A 65 -19.78 4.00 3.71
C SER A 65 -19.62 3.24 5.04
N ASP A 66 -18.43 2.75 5.36
CA ASP A 66 -18.10 2.07 6.61
C ASP A 66 -17.54 3.00 7.71
N GLU A 67 -17.37 4.28 7.42
CA GLU A 67 -16.92 5.27 8.40
C GLU A 67 -17.96 5.50 9.51
N THR A 68 -17.48 5.80 10.71
CA THR A 68 -18.31 6.37 11.78
C THR A 68 -17.86 7.79 12.07
N LYS A 69 -18.77 8.76 11.93
CA LYS A 69 -18.46 10.16 12.26
C LYS A 69 -18.17 10.31 13.75
N GLY A 70 -17.17 11.14 14.06
CA GLY A 70 -16.95 11.63 15.40
C GLY A 70 -18.17 12.41 15.90
N THR A 71 -18.42 12.33 17.20
CA THR A 71 -19.56 12.98 17.87
C THR A 71 -19.10 13.87 19.01
N GLY A 72 -20.00 14.67 19.58
CA GLY A 72 -19.74 15.49 20.77
C GLY A 72 -19.07 16.84 20.51
N GLY A 73 -18.65 17.12 19.27
CA GLY A 73 -18.08 18.41 18.89
C GLY A 73 -19.11 19.53 18.99
N LYS A 74 -18.87 20.51 19.86
CA LYS A 74 -19.77 21.65 20.08
C LYS A 74 -19.08 22.86 20.66
N VAL A 75 -19.75 24.00 20.65
CA VAL A 75 -19.34 25.17 21.43
C VAL A 75 -20.50 25.58 22.35
N VAL A 76 -20.25 25.59 23.65
CA VAL A 76 -21.22 26.08 24.65
C VAL A 76 -21.05 27.58 24.79
N ILE A 77 -22.07 28.35 24.40
CA ILE A 77 -22.07 29.80 24.45
C ILE A 77 -22.49 30.28 25.84
N GLY A 78 -21.74 31.23 26.39
CA GLY A 78 -21.97 31.81 27.70
C GLY A 78 -21.59 33.29 27.75
N GLY A 79 -21.47 33.81 28.97
CA GLY A 79 -21.09 35.20 29.20
C GLY A 79 -22.21 36.20 28.93
N THR A 80 -21.83 37.47 28.79
CA THR A 80 -22.74 38.58 28.48
C THR A 80 -22.35 39.20 27.15
N TRP A 81 -23.33 39.41 26.27
CA TRP A 81 -23.07 39.88 24.91
C TRP A 81 -23.48 41.34 24.72
N LEU A 82 -22.72 42.05 23.89
CA LEU A 82 -22.96 43.44 23.53
C LEU A 82 -23.15 43.58 22.02
N ALA A 83 -23.99 44.52 21.60
CA ALA A 83 -24.19 44.82 20.19
C ALA A 83 -22.86 45.24 19.52
N GLY A 84 -22.58 44.67 18.36
CA GLY A 84 -21.34 44.88 17.60
C GLY A 84 -20.23 43.86 17.90
N GLU A 85 -20.37 43.01 18.92
CA GLU A 85 -19.44 41.91 19.15
C GLU A 85 -19.56 40.85 18.07
N THR A 86 -18.43 40.26 17.66
CA THR A 86 -18.43 39.13 16.72
C THR A 86 -17.98 37.86 17.41
N ALA A 87 -18.80 36.81 17.32
CA ALA A 87 -18.46 35.46 17.72
C ALA A 87 -18.07 34.67 16.47
N THR A 88 -16.99 33.88 16.52
CA THR A 88 -16.54 33.05 15.40
C THR A 88 -16.20 31.65 15.87
N ILE A 89 -16.72 30.64 15.15
CA ILE A 89 -16.35 29.24 15.32
C ILE A 89 -15.48 28.82 14.14
N SER A 90 -14.35 28.18 14.41
CA SER A 90 -13.41 27.70 13.39
C SER A 90 -12.99 26.26 13.67
N ILE A 91 -12.60 25.54 12.62
CA ILE A 91 -11.97 24.21 12.68
C ILE A 91 -10.60 24.29 11.99
N ASP A 92 -9.54 23.89 12.70
CA ASP A 92 -8.15 23.91 12.20
C ASP A 92 -7.74 25.26 11.57
N GLY A 93 -8.21 26.36 12.17
CA GLY A 93 -7.98 27.73 11.71
C GLY A 93 -8.86 28.18 10.53
N GLY A 94 -9.65 27.29 9.93
CA GLY A 94 -10.66 27.64 8.94
C GLY A 94 -11.97 28.06 9.59
N VAL A 95 -12.49 29.23 9.20
CA VAL A 95 -13.74 29.78 9.73
C VAL A 95 -14.95 28.99 9.22
N LEU A 96 -15.74 28.44 10.14
CA LEU A 96 -17.02 27.80 9.83
C LEU A 96 -18.15 28.84 9.77
N GLY A 97 -18.18 29.76 10.73
CA GLY A 97 -19.19 30.80 10.77
C GLY A 97 -18.84 31.92 11.74
N THR A 98 -19.25 33.13 11.37
CA THR A 98 -19.13 34.33 12.20
C THR A 98 -20.49 34.99 12.34
N PHE A 99 -20.86 35.34 13.57
CA PHE A 99 -22.06 36.10 13.87
C PHE A 99 -21.71 37.42 14.53
N THR A 100 -22.32 38.52 14.05
CA THR A 100 -22.21 39.84 14.69
C THR A 100 -23.47 40.12 15.49
N VAL A 101 -23.33 40.35 16.79
CA VAL A 101 -24.45 40.61 17.71
C VAL A 101 -25.13 41.91 17.30
N LEU A 102 -26.44 41.83 17.04
CA LEU A 102 -27.25 42.98 16.65
C LEU A 102 -27.83 43.69 17.87
N THR A 103 -28.17 44.97 17.72
CA THR A 103 -28.90 45.71 18.75
C THR A 103 -30.22 45.01 19.06
N GLY A 104 -30.42 44.60 20.31
CA GLY A 104 -31.62 43.88 20.77
C GLY A 104 -31.58 42.36 20.62
N ALA A 105 -30.49 41.78 20.12
CA ALA A 105 -30.31 40.34 19.93
C ALA A 105 -29.03 39.85 20.65
N ALA A 106 -28.95 40.16 21.96
CA ALA A 106 -27.78 39.89 22.80
C ALA A 106 -28.01 38.77 23.82
N ALA A 107 -29.11 38.03 23.72
CA ALA A 107 -29.28 36.82 24.52
C ALA A 107 -28.37 35.71 23.98
N ILE A 108 -27.98 34.78 24.84
CA ILE A 108 -27.18 33.60 24.45
C ILE A 108 -27.85 32.85 23.29
N SER A 109 -29.17 32.66 23.35
CA SER A 109 -29.96 32.00 22.31
C SER A 109 -29.91 32.72 20.96
N ASP A 110 -29.81 34.06 20.97
CA ASP A 110 -29.70 34.84 19.73
C ASP A 110 -28.34 34.61 19.07
N VAL A 111 -27.28 34.56 19.89
CA VAL A 111 -25.90 34.28 19.43
C VAL A 111 -25.79 32.85 18.91
N VAL A 112 -26.38 31.87 19.60
CA VAL A 112 -26.43 30.48 19.15
C VAL A 112 -27.16 30.35 17.81
N ALA A 113 -28.36 30.94 17.69
CA ALA A 113 -29.13 30.91 16.45
C ALA A 113 -28.38 31.59 15.29
N GLY A 114 -27.73 32.72 15.54
CA GLY A 114 -26.87 33.42 14.59
C GLY A 114 -25.65 32.58 14.17
N LEU A 115 -24.99 31.96 15.15
CA LEU A 115 -24.06 30.82 15.08
C LEU A 115 -24.42 29.81 13.99
N VAL A 116 -25.50 29.11 14.29
CA VAL A 116 -26.03 28.00 13.50
C VAL A 116 -26.37 28.45 12.08
N ALA A 117 -27.02 29.60 11.93
CA ALA A 117 -27.36 30.15 10.63
C ALA A 117 -26.11 30.49 9.80
N ALA A 118 -25.09 31.10 10.41
CA ALA A 118 -23.85 31.45 9.73
C ALA A 118 -23.08 30.22 9.25
N ILE A 119 -22.95 29.19 10.09
CA ILE A 119 -22.28 27.93 9.73
C ILE A 119 -23.06 27.22 8.61
N ASN A 120 -24.37 27.09 8.75
CA ASN A 120 -25.17 26.41 7.73
C ASN A 120 -25.22 27.19 6.41
N ALA A 121 -25.06 28.51 6.42
CA ALA A 121 -24.91 29.30 5.19
C ALA A 121 -23.61 28.96 4.43
N GLY A 122 -22.53 28.60 5.13
CA GLY A 122 -21.27 28.12 4.54
C GLY A 122 -21.33 26.71 3.92
N THR A 123 -22.53 26.14 3.83
CA THR A 123 -22.81 24.95 3.00
C THR A 123 -23.33 25.30 1.60
N ALA A 124 -23.71 26.56 1.36
CA ALA A 124 -24.21 27.06 0.08
C ALA A 124 -23.06 27.42 -0.90
N THR A 125 -23.39 27.76 -2.15
CA THR A 125 -22.42 27.94 -3.25
C THR A 125 -21.40 29.07 -2.97
N GLY A 126 -20.09 28.75 -2.98
CA GLY A 126 -18.98 29.73 -2.94
C GLY A 126 -17.86 29.36 -1.96
N ILE A 127 -18.21 28.90 -0.77
CA ILE A 127 -17.31 28.32 0.25
C ILE A 127 -18.05 27.09 0.76
N LYS A 128 -17.55 25.87 0.51
CA LYS A 128 -18.24 24.63 0.91
C LYS A 128 -17.38 23.88 1.91
N HIS A 129 -17.57 24.16 3.19
CA HIS A 129 -16.85 23.44 4.25
C HIS A 129 -17.53 22.12 4.63
N GLY A 130 -18.80 21.91 4.28
CA GLY A 130 -19.53 20.65 4.52
C GLY A 130 -20.01 20.42 5.96
N TRP A 131 -19.47 21.17 6.92
CA TRP A 131 -19.95 21.21 8.31
C TRP A 131 -21.38 21.75 8.44
N VAL A 132 -22.14 21.15 9.35
CA VAL A 132 -23.50 21.58 9.72
C VAL A 132 -23.53 21.88 11.22
N ALA A 133 -24.37 22.82 11.64
CA ALA A 133 -24.59 23.14 13.04
C ALA A 133 -26.07 23.05 13.43
N THR A 134 -26.35 22.71 14.69
CA THR A 134 -27.69 22.68 15.29
C THR A 134 -27.68 23.37 16.65
N ASP A 135 -28.77 24.07 16.99
CA ASP A 135 -29.00 24.62 18.32
C ASP A 135 -29.53 23.52 19.25
N VAL A 136 -28.84 23.30 20.36
CA VAL A 136 -29.30 22.42 21.44
C VAL A 136 -29.49 23.25 22.71
N GLY A 137 -30.74 23.35 23.16
CA GLY A 137 -31.10 23.96 24.43
C GLY A 137 -30.91 25.49 24.51
N GLY A 138 -30.66 26.17 23.39
CA GLY A 138 -30.46 27.62 23.33
C GLY A 138 -29.10 28.09 23.86
N THR A 139 -28.18 27.17 24.15
CA THR A 139 -26.83 27.46 24.67
C THR A 139 -25.73 26.80 23.87
N ASP A 140 -26.02 25.69 23.18
CA ASP A 140 -25.01 24.87 22.53
C ASP A 140 -25.13 24.97 21.02
N VAL A 141 -24.03 25.30 20.36
CA VAL A 141 -23.86 25.12 18.92
C VAL A 141 -23.24 23.75 18.70
N GLU A 142 -24.04 22.73 18.45
CA GLU A 142 -23.58 21.37 18.16
C GLU A 142 -23.16 21.27 16.69
N LEU A 143 -21.97 20.72 16.45
CA LEU A 143 -21.39 20.59 15.12
C LEU A 143 -21.49 19.15 14.63
N VAL A 144 -21.88 18.98 13.37
CA VAL A 144 -21.87 17.71 12.66
C VAL A 144 -20.82 17.80 11.56
N GLN A 145 -19.83 16.90 11.62
CA GLN A 145 -18.77 16.83 10.64
C GLN A 145 -19.25 16.27 9.29
N PRO A 146 -18.67 16.71 8.16
CA PRO A 146 -18.89 16.06 6.87
C PRO A 146 -18.37 14.61 6.89
N ASP A 147 -18.75 13.86 5.86
CA ASP A 147 -18.18 12.52 5.62
C ASP A 147 -16.66 12.63 5.40
N LYS A 148 -15.94 11.52 5.59
CA LYS A 148 -14.49 11.32 5.47
C LYS A 148 -13.65 11.89 6.61
N LEU A 149 -14.26 12.36 7.70
CA LEU A 149 -13.56 12.98 8.82
C LEU A 149 -13.63 12.17 10.12
N GLY A 150 -14.12 10.93 10.05
CA GLY A 150 -14.44 10.05 11.16
C GLY A 150 -13.38 10.12 12.25
N ILE A 151 -12.16 9.73 11.92
CA ILE A 151 -11.05 9.75 12.87
C ILE A 151 -10.29 11.09 12.92
N VAL A 152 -10.36 11.91 11.86
CA VAL A 152 -9.53 13.11 11.67
C VAL A 152 -9.59 14.07 12.86
N ASN A 153 -10.79 14.27 13.43
CA ASN A 153 -11.01 15.26 14.48
C ASN A 153 -11.06 14.64 15.90
N ASN A 154 -10.72 13.37 16.09
CA ASN A 154 -10.87 12.66 17.38
C ASN A 154 -9.95 13.16 18.49
N ALA A 155 -8.79 13.73 18.16
CA ALA A 155 -7.76 14.09 19.13
C ALA A 155 -7.05 15.39 18.74
N GLY A 156 -7.09 16.38 19.62
CA GLY A 156 -6.49 17.70 19.37
C GLY A 156 -7.48 18.83 19.65
N ALA A 157 -6.99 20.07 19.56
CA ALA A 157 -7.81 21.28 19.73
C ALA A 157 -8.28 21.81 18.36
N HIS A 158 -9.10 21.03 17.67
CA HIS A 158 -9.56 21.36 16.32
C HIS A 158 -10.60 22.50 16.33
N ILE A 159 -11.62 22.39 17.19
CA ILE A 159 -12.65 23.42 17.33
C ILE A 159 -12.09 24.56 18.16
N THR A 160 -12.16 25.77 17.60
CA THR A 160 -11.77 27.00 18.28
C THR A 160 -12.90 28.02 18.25
N PHE A 161 -12.99 28.80 19.32
CA PHE A 161 -13.95 29.89 19.45
C PHE A 161 -13.20 31.20 19.71
N THR A 162 -13.55 32.24 18.97
CA THR A 162 -12.99 33.57 19.16
C THR A 162 -14.10 34.61 19.25
N VAL A 163 -13.86 35.63 20.06
CA VAL A 163 -14.76 36.76 20.26
C VAL A 163 -13.94 38.06 20.28
N THR A 164 -14.50 39.15 19.75
CA THR A 164 -13.82 40.46 19.68
C THR A 164 -13.73 41.21 21.01
N SER A 165 -14.44 40.75 22.04
CA SER A 165 -14.44 41.30 23.39
C SER A 165 -14.14 40.21 24.43
N VAL A 166 -14.07 40.58 25.71
CA VAL A 166 -13.90 39.64 26.84
C VAL A 166 -15.23 39.29 27.55
N ALA A 167 -16.37 39.81 27.09
CA ALA A 167 -17.65 39.69 27.79
C ALA A 167 -18.44 38.42 27.39
N GLY A 168 -18.52 38.14 26.09
CA GLY A 168 -19.06 36.89 25.56
C GLY A 168 -18.06 35.74 25.74
N THR A 169 -18.53 34.54 26.01
CA THR A 169 -17.67 33.36 26.12
C THR A 169 -18.20 32.20 25.29
N GLY A 170 -17.28 31.31 24.89
CA GLY A 170 -17.60 30.07 24.21
C GLY A 170 -16.62 29.00 24.65
N THR A 171 -17.12 27.83 25.06
CA THR A 171 -16.30 26.70 25.50
C THR A 171 -16.42 25.57 24.48
N PRO A 172 -15.38 25.35 23.66
CA PRO A 172 -15.34 24.23 22.74
C PRO A 172 -15.25 22.88 23.47
N THR A 173 -16.03 21.91 22.99
CA THR A 173 -15.87 20.48 23.25
C THR A 173 -15.46 19.83 21.93
N GLN A 174 -14.41 19.01 21.95
CA GLN A 174 -13.84 18.40 20.76
C GLN A 174 -14.58 17.11 20.37
N PHE A 175 -14.41 16.67 19.13
CA PHE A 175 -14.97 15.40 18.66
C PHE A 175 -14.28 14.21 19.31
N THR A 176 -15.01 13.11 19.40
CA THR A 176 -14.46 11.82 19.86
C THR A 176 -15.20 10.66 19.19
N SER A 177 -14.62 9.46 19.34
CA SER A 177 -15.23 8.17 19.00
C SER A 177 -15.59 7.95 17.53
N GLY A 178 -15.07 8.77 16.61
CA GLY A 178 -15.19 8.48 15.18
C GLY A 178 -14.17 7.43 14.73
N VAL A 179 -14.46 6.82 13.59
CA VAL A 179 -13.69 5.70 13.01
C VAL A 179 -13.54 5.96 11.52
N GLY A 180 -12.32 5.83 11.00
CA GLY A 180 -12.02 6.00 9.56
C GLY A 180 -12.58 4.88 8.68
N SER A 181 -12.64 5.13 7.37
CA SER A 181 -13.03 4.11 6.40
C SER A 181 -11.91 3.09 6.19
N TYR A 182 -12.25 1.82 6.38
CA TYR A 182 -11.38 0.71 6.02
C TYR A 182 -11.54 0.34 4.55
N PHE A 183 -12.74 0.45 4.00
CA PHE A 183 -13.03 0.08 2.60
C PHE A 183 -12.28 0.97 1.61
N ALA A 184 -12.12 2.26 1.89
CA ALA A 184 -11.31 3.15 1.07
C ALA A 184 -9.84 2.71 1.01
N VAL A 185 -9.29 2.19 2.11
CA VAL A 185 -7.90 1.68 2.16
C VAL A 185 -7.74 0.41 1.35
N LEU A 186 -8.71 -0.51 1.45
CA LEU A 186 -8.77 -1.71 0.60
C LEU A 186 -8.82 -1.34 -0.88
N HIS A 187 -9.73 -0.43 -1.22
CA HIS A 187 -9.92 0.04 -2.59
C HIS A 187 -8.65 0.67 -3.14
N TYR A 188 -7.98 1.54 -2.37
CA TYR A 188 -6.71 2.15 -2.75
C TYR A 188 -5.68 1.10 -3.19
N HIS A 189 -5.38 0.11 -2.34
CA HIS A 189 -4.36 -0.89 -2.67
C HIS A 189 -4.74 -1.76 -3.88
N ILE A 190 -6.00 -2.15 -3.99
CA ILE A 190 -6.48 -2.94 -5.14
C ILE A 190 -6.45 -2.11 -6.42
N SER A 191 -6.82 -0.82 -6.35
CA SER A 191 -6.79 0.09 -7.49
C SER A 191 -5.37 0.31 -8.01
N GLU A 192 -4.41 0.51 -7.10
CA GLU A 192 -3.00 0.68 -7.43
C GLU A 192 -2.40 -0.59 -8.04
N TYR A 193 -2.75 -1.78 -7.53
CA TYR A 193 -2.33 -3.04 -8.15
C TYR A 193 -2.82 -3.18 -9.59
N PHE A 194 -4.10 -2.92 -9.84
CA PHE A 194 -4.65 -2.99 -11.20
C PHE A 194 -4.20 -1.83 -12.08
N ARG A 195 -3.69 -0.73 -11.52
CA ARG A 195 -3.07 0.34 -12.30
C ARG A 195 -1.74 -0.12 -12.90
N GLU A 196 -0.88 -0.76 -12.10
CA GLU A 196 0.41 -1.27 -12.57
C GLU A 196 0.27 -2.56 -13.38
N GLN A 197 -0.67 -3.44 -13.00
CA GLN A 197 -0.95 -4.68 -13.69
C GLN A 197 -2.46 -4.79 -14.05
N PRO A 198 -2.93 -4.09 -15.11
CA PRO A 198 -4.34 -4.07 -15.51
C PRO A 198 -4.94 -5.43 -15.92
N LYS A 199 -4.10 -6.42 -16.21
CA LYS A 199 -4.51 -7.80 -16.55
C LYS A 199 -4.15 -8.80 -15.45
N GLY A 200 -3.84 -8.28 -14.26
CA GLY A 200 -3.47 -9.07 -13.09
C GLY A 200 -4.62 -9.92 -12.59
N VAL A 201 -4.29 -10.88 -11.76
CA VAL A 201 -5.26 -11.72 -11.07
C VAL A 201 -4.82 -11.76 -9.63
N THR A 202 -5.68 -11.28 -8.74
CA THR A 202 -5.37 -11.20 -7.32
C THR A 202 -6.44 -11.88 -6.48
N TRP A 203 -6.01 -12.60 -5.45
CA TRP A 203 -6.91 -13.08 -4.39
C TRP A 203 -6.89 -12.07 -3.25
N VAL A 204 -8.06 -11.59 -2.85
CA VAL A 204 -8.21 -10.65 -1.73
C VAL A 204 -8.79 -11.40 -0.54
N GLY A 205 -8.04 -11.44 0.56
CA GLY A 205 -8.46 -12.02 1.83
C GLY A 205 -8.63 -10.95 2.91
N ILE A 206 -9.82 -10.85 3.52
CA ILE A 206 -10.13 -9.86 4.56
C ILE A 206 -10.46 -10.56 5.87
N PHE A 207 -9.51 -10.57 6.81
CA PHE A 207 -9.57 -11.33 8.05
C PHE A 207 -9.77 -10.44 9.28
N ALA A 208 -10.27 -11.04 10.35
CA ALA A 208 -10.30 -10.40 11.66
C ALA A 208 -9.11 -10.92 12.48
N GLN A 209 -8.30 -10.01 13.02
CA GLN A 209 -7.16 -10.38 13.85
C GLN A 209 -6.91 -9.28 14.88
N ALA A 210 -6.56 -9.68 16.11
CA ALA A 210 -6.22 -8.76 17.19
C ALA A 210 -4.70 -8.57 17.35
N ALA A 211 -3.91 -9.57 16.94
CA ALA A 211 -2.46 -9.54 16.91
C ALA A 211 -1.97 -10.42 15.75
N TYR A 212 -1.00 -9.95 14.99
CA TYR A 212 -0.53 -10.63 13.80
C TYR A 212 0.14 -11.98 14.10
N THR A 213 -0.28 -13.02 13.38
CA THR A 213 0.31 -14.37 13.51
C THR A 213 0.90 -14.90 12.20
N GLY A 214 0.43 -14.41 11.05
CA GLY A 214 0.80 -14.91 9.73
C GLY A 214 0.05 -16.15 9.24
N ALA A 215 -0.85 -16.74 10.04
CA ALA A 215 -1.57 -17.97 9.68
C ALA A 215 -2.45 -17.83 8.40
N GLU A 216 -2.90 -16.62 8.11
CA GLU A 216 -3.70 -16.34 6.91
C GLU A 216 -2.91 -16.51 5.60
N ILE A 217 -1.58 -16.51 5.64
CA ILE A 217 -0.71 -16.79 4.48
C ILE A 217 -0.97 -18.19 3.95
N GLU A 218 -0.96 -19.19 4.84
CA GLU A 218 -1.25 -20.57 4.47
C GLU A 218 -2.70 -20.73 4.02
N THR A 219 -3.62 -20.06 4.71
CA THR A 219 -5.06 -20.12 4.41
C THR A 219 -5.35 -19.67 2.97
N ILE A 220 -4.83 -18.51 2.55
CA ILE A 220 -5.07 -17.99 1.20
C ILE A 220 -4.31 -18.78 0.13
N GLN A 221 -3.12 -19.28 0.45
CA GLN A 221 -2.36 -20.11 -0.49
C GLN A 221 -3.04 -21.46 -0.74
N ASN A 222 -3.60 -22.08 0.30
CA ASN A 222 -4.39 -23.30 0.18
C ASN A 222 -5.70 -23.06 -0.58
N PHE A 223 -6.39 -21.95 -0.32
CA PHE A 223 -7.59 -21.57 -1.07
C PHE A 223 -7.33 -21.42 -2.58
N SER A 224 -6.16 -20.89 -2.96
CA SER A 224 -5.76 -20.75 -4.36
C SER A 224 -5.27 -22.06 -5.00
N ASN A 225 -5.23 -23.18 -4.27
CA ASN A 225 -4.55 -24.41 -4.67
C ASN A 225 -3.05 -24.22 -4.99
N GLY A 226 -2.36 -23.34 -4.25
CA GLY A 226 -0.95 -23.08 -4.42
C GLY A 226 -0.62 -22.30 -5.70
N GLU A 227 -1.54 -21.48 -6.21
CA GLU A 227 -1.36 -20.73 -7.45
C GLU A 227 -0.68 -19.37 -7.25
N ILE A 228 -0.77 -18.78 -6.06
CA ILE A 228 -0.20 -17.46 -5.78
C ILE A 228 1.34 -17.54 -5.79
N ARG A 229 1.98 -16.49 -6.32
CA ARG A 229 3.43 -16.33 -6.39
C ARG A 229 3.94 -15.18 -5.55
N GLU A 230 3.15 -14.12 -5.44
CA GLU A 230 3.47 -12.96 -4.63
C GLU A 230 2.26 -12.57 -3.77
N LEU A 231 2.49 -12.29 -2.50
CA LEU A 231 1.46 -11.91 -1.54
C LEU A 231 1.76 -10.55 -0.94
N GLY A 232 0.85 -9.60 -1.09
CA GLY A 232 0.85 -8.36 -0.34
C GLY A 232 0.20 -8.54 1.03
N ILE A 233 0.82 -8.07 2.10
CA ILE A 233 0.21 -8.02 3.43
C ILE A 233 0.11 -6.55 3.85
N TYR A 234 -1.09 -6.08 4.17
CA TYR A 234 -1.33 -4.77 4.74
C TYR A 234 -1.87 -4.89 6.16
N LEU A 235 -1.02 -4.56 7.14
CA LEU A 235 -1.28 -4.68 8.56
C LEU A 235 -1.47 -3.29 9.19
N SER A 236 -2.68 -2.74 9.16
CA SER A 236 -2.97 -1.42 9.74
C SER A 236 -3.20 -1.40 11.25
N HIS A 237 -3.55 -2.54 11.86
CA HIS A 237 -3.96 -2.60 13.27
C HIS A 237 -2.81 -2.85 14.25
N GLU A 238 -1.58 -2.93 13.76
CA GLU A 238 -0.39 -3.19 14.58
C GLU A 238 0.80 -2.37 14.10
N VAL A 239 1.54 -1.81 15.05
CA VAL A 239 2.79 -1.09 14.76
C VAL A 239 3.85 -2.09 14.30
N PHE A 240 4.66 -1.70 13.32
CA PHE A 240 5.71 -2.55 12.77
C PHE A 240 6.65 -3.13 13.84
N ALA A 241 6.88 -4.43 13.77
CA ALA A 241 7.95 -5.12 14.49
C ALA A 241 8.57 -6.21 13.60
N SER A 242 9.90 -6.36 13.63
CA SER A 242 10.62 -7.34 12.79
C SER A 242 10.18 -8.79 13.04
N SER A 243 9.64 -9.09 14.22
CA SER A 243 9.06 -10.42 14.54
C SER A 243 7.89 -10.80 13.64
N GLN A 244 7.14 -9.83 13.09
CA GLN A 244 6.06 -10.07 12.13
C GLN A 244 6.63 -10.64 10.81
N LEU A 245 7.78 -10.14 10.37
CA LEU A 245 8.45 -10.65 9.18
C LEU A 245 8.92 -12.10 9.40
N THR A 246 9.50 -12.39 10.58
CA THR A 246 9.94 -13.74 10.94
C THR A 246 8.77 -14.73 11.07
N ALA A 247 7.64 -14.29 11.65
CA ALA A 247 6.42 -15.10 11.69
C ALA A 247 5.94 -15.46 10.28
N SER A 248 5.95 -14.48 9.36
CA SER A 248 5.58 -14.67 7.96
C SER A 248 6.49 -15.68 7.27
N GLN A 249 7.81 -15.56 7.45
CA GLN A 249 8.80 -16.49 6.87
C GLN A 249 8.51 -17.96 7.26
N GLY A 250 8.15 -18.22 8.52
CA GLY A 250 7.86 -19.59 8.97
C GLY A 250 6.72 -20.28 8.20
N PHE A 251 5.68 -19.54 7.81
CA PHE A 251 4.61 -20.07 6.96
C PHE A 251 5.06 -20.25 5.51
N LEU A 252 5.93 -19.38 5.01
CA LEU A 252 6.50 -19.50 3.66
C LEU A 252 7.41 -20.73 3.54
N ASP A 253 8.22 -21.03 4.55
CA ASP A 253 9.04 -22.25 4.62
C ASP A 253 8.18 -23.53 4.63
N THR A 254 7.08 -23.48 5.37
CA THR A 254 6.09 -24.58 5.41
C THR A 254 5.50 -24.80 4.02
N LEU A 255 5.01 -23.74 3.36
CA LEU A 255 4.43 -23.80 2.02
C LEU A 255 5.45 -24.24 0.96
N GLN A 256 6.72 -23.87 1.09
CA GLN A 256 7.79 -24.35 0.21
C GLN A 256 7.98 -25.86 0.33
N THR A 257 7.96 -26.39 1.56
CA THR A 257 8.01 -27.84 1.82
C THR A 257 6.81 -28.56 1.22
N GLU A 258 5.64 -27.91 1.21
CA GLU A 258 4.42 -28.40 0.55
C GLU A 258 4.38 -28.20 -0.97
N HIS A 259 5.45 -27.65 -1.56
CA HIS A 259 5.56 -27.36 -3.00
C HIS A 259 4.60 -26.27 -3.51
N LYS A 260 4.26 -25.30 -2.65
CA LYS A 260 3.44 -24.12 -2.95
C LYS A 260 4.18 -22.80 -2.63
N PRO A 261 5.46 -22.60 -3.03
CA PRO A 261 6.23 -21.44 -2.64
C PRO A 261 5.62 -20.14 -3.17
N LEU A 262 5.72 -19.09 -2.36
CA LEU A 262 5.38 -17.70 -2.68
C LEU A 262 6.31 -16.76 -1.89
N SER A 263 6.37 -15.50 -2.31
CA SER A 263 7.05 -14.42 -1.58
C SER A 263 6.06 -13.37 -1.10
N VAL A 264 6.47 -12.55 -0.14
CA VAL A 264 5.64 -11.54 0.52
C VAL A 264 6.26 -10.15 0.39
N VAL A 265 5.45 -9.19 -0.04
CA VAL A 265 5.67 -7.76 0.21
C VAL A 265 4.80 -7.31 1.38
N PHE A 266 5.42 -6.75 2.41
CA PHE A 266 4.81 -6.53 3.71
C PHE A 266 4.75 -5.04 4.03
N HIS A 267 3.60 -4.56 4.51
CA HIS A 267 3.43 -3.26 5.11
C HIS A 267 2.74 -3.39 6.47
N SER A 268 3.21 -2.62 7.45
CA SER A 268 2.58 -2.46 8.77
C SER A 268 2.43 -0.99 9.10
N ASP A 269 1.56 -0.66 10.05
CA ASP A 269 1.47 0.71 10.53
C ASP A 269 2.82 1.20 11.09
N LEU A 270 3.22 2.37 10.61
CA LEU A 270 4.47 3.06 10.95
C LEU A 270 4.19 4.51 11.36
N SER A 271 2.92 4.93 11.44
CA SER A 271 2.51 6.31 11.72
C SER A 271 3.04 6.85 13.05
N SER A 272 3.32 5.97 14.02
CA SER A 272 3.93 6.31 15.30
C SER A 272 5.42 5.94 15.43
N ALA A 273 6.03 5.40 14.38
CA ALA A 273 7.42 4.97 14.40
C ALA A 273 8.37 6.13 14.05
N THR A 274 9.64 6.02 14.45
CA THR A 274 10.69 6.98 14.08
C THR A 274 11.65 6.34 13.08
N LEU A 275 11.83 6.96 11.92
CA LEU A 275 12.57 6.39 10.80
C LEU A 275 14.01 5.98 11.17
N SER A 276 14.71 6.82 11.95
CA SER A 276 16.09 6.54 12.40
C SER A 276 16.22 5.43 13.44
N THR A 277 15.10 4.87 13.91
CA THR A 277 15.07 3.80 14.92
C THR A 277 14.66 2.45 14.35
N LEU A 278 14.36 2.40 13.05
CA LEU A 278 14.02 1.15 12.38
C LEU A 278 15.20 0.17 12.44
N ALA A 279 14.89 -1.10 12.71
CA ALA A 279 15.89 -2.15 12.88
C ALA A 279 16.55 -2.53 11.55
N ASP A 280 17.79 -3.03 11.62
CA ASP A 280 18.51 -3.59 10.48
C ASP A 280 17.95 -4.96 10.10
N LEU A 281 17.27 -5.06 8.95
CA LEU A 281 16.64 -6.31 8.50
C LEU A 281 17.65 -7.31 7.92
N THR A 282 18.88 -6.89 7.64
CA THR A 282 19.94 -7.80 7.14
C THR A 282 20.40 -8.80 8.20
N THR A 283 20.07 -8.53 9.47
CA THR A 283 20.34 -9.41 10.62
C THR A 283 19.35 -10.57 10.74
N LEU A 284 18.28 -10.56 9.95
CA LEU A 284 17.25 -11.60 9.93
C LEU A 284 17.62 -12.72 8.93
N SER A 285 16.74 -13.70 8.79
CA SER A 285 16.88 -14.82 7.84
C SER A 285 15.58 -15.03 7.06
N ASN A 286 14.90 -13.93 6.73
CA ASN A 286 13.60 -13.93 6.09
C ASN A 286 13.79 -13.72 4.58
N GLU A 287 14.16 -14.80 3.89
CA GLU A 287 14.54 -14.79 2.49
C GLU A 287 13.38 -14.48 1.52
N ARG A 288 12.12 -14.58 1.98
CA ARG A 288 10.90 -14.42 1.17
C ARG A 288 10.02 -13.26 1.59
N VAL A 289 10.50 -12.39 2.48
CA VAL A 289 9.71 -11.28 3.02
C VAL A 289 10.42 -9.96 2.79
N SER A 290 9.75 -9.04 2.10
CA SER A 290 10.23 -7.70 1.78
C SER A 290 9.41 -6.66 2.54
N MET A 291 10.06 -5.77 3.30
CA MET A 291 9.35 -4.73 4.07
C MET A 291 9.26 -3.43 3.29
N LEU A 292 8.03 -2.94 3.11
CA LEU A 292 7.72 -1.68 2.45
C LEU A 292 7.54 -0.57 3.47
N ILE A 293 8.19 0.57 3.26
CA ILE A 293 8.07 1.76 4.12
C ILE A 293 7.82 3.04 3.32
N GLY A 294 7.57 2.96 2.01
CA GLY A 294 7.25 4.11 1.18
C GLY A 294 5.77 4.47 1.24
N GLU A 295 5.45 5.77 1.17
CA GLU A 295 4.09 6.31 1.17
C GLU A 295 3.98 7.57 0.27
N GLU A 296 2.75 7.98 -0.03
CA GLU A 296 2.43 9.23 -0.71
C GLU A 296 2.88 10.46 0.10
N GLY A 297 3.70 11.31 -0.52
CA GLY A 297 4.21 12.52 0.13
C GLY A 297 3.17 13.62 0.31
N ASP A 298 2.13 13.69 -0.52
CA ASP A 298 1.07 14.69 -0.35
C ASP A 298 0.28 14.51 0.97
N TYR A 299 0.31 13.31 1.58
CA TYR A 299 -0.33 13.05 2.89
C TYR A 299 0.40 13.73 4.05
N HIS A 300 1.68 14.06 3.86
CA HIS A 300 2.57 14.54 4.91
C HIS A 300 3.02 15.98 4.71
N GLN A 301 2.26 16.73 3.90
CA GLN A 301 2.49 18.17 3.76
C GLN A 301 2.13 18.90 5.07
N PRO A 302 2.78 20.04 5.36
CA PRO A 302 2.49 20.79 6.58
C PRO A 302 1.00 21.12 6.74
N ALA A 303 0.49 21.00 7.96
CA ALA A 303 -0.88 21.40 8.27
C ALA A 303 -1.12 22.89 7.94
N TYR A 304 -2.32 23.20 7.45
CA TYR A 304 -2.73 24.58 7.22
C TYR A 304 -2.72 25.40 8.52
N SER A 305 -2.30 26.67 8.42
CA SER A 305 -2.34 27.67 9.48
C SER A 305 -2.88 28.97 8.94
N ASN A 306 -3.90 29.51 9.59
CA ASN A 306 -4.55 30.75 9.18
C ASN A 306 -3.68 32.01 9.35
N THR A 307 -2.57 31.92 10.08
CA THR A 307 -1.61 33.03 10.27
C THR A 307 -0.45 32.99 9.29
N LYS A 308 -0.21 31.84 8.63
CA LYS A 308 0.86 31.71 7.64
C LYS A 308 0.44 32.37 6.33
N ALA A 309 1.36 33.12 5.72
CA ALA A 309 1.24 33.54 4.34
C ALA A 309 1.72 32.42 3.41
N TYR A 310 0.86 32.04 2.47
CA TYR A 310 1.15 31.02 1.48
C TYR A 310 1.44 31.62 0.11
N LEU A 311 2.39 31.04 -0.62
CA LEU A 311 2.67 31.34 -2.02
C LEU A 311 1.97 30.35 -2.95
N SER A 312 1.80 30.73 -4.22
CA SER A 312 1.29 29.81 -5.24
C SER A 312 2.20 28.58 -5.35
N GLY A 313 1.61 27.39 -5.39
CA GLY A 313 2.32 26.12 -5.47
C GLY A 313 2.69 25.50 -4.12
N GLU A 314 2.56 26.21 -2.99
CA GLU A 314 2.73 25.59 -1.68
C GLU A 314 1.59 24.61 -1.39
N LYS A 315 1.95 23.45 -0.84
CA LYS A 315 1.02 22.40 -0.46
C LYS A 315 0.76 22.41 1.04
N VAL A 316 -0.46 22.02 1.44
CA VAL A 316 -0.85 21.85 2.85
C VAL A 316 -1.78 20.65 3.01
N THR A 317 -1.82 20.11 4.22
CA THR A 317 -2.90 19.22 4.67
C THR A 317 -3.93 20.00 5.45
N PHE A 318 -5.21 19.66 5.28
CA PHE A 318 -6.32 20.29 5.99
C PHE A 318 -7.58 19.43 5.92
N GLN A 319 -8.20 19.15 7.06
CA GLN A 319 -9.46 18.38 7.16
C GLN A 319 -9.48 17.12 6.26
N GLY A 320 -8.53 16.20 6.48
CA GLY A 320 -8.50 14.92 5.76
C GLY A 320 -8.13 14.98 4.28
N LYS A 321 -7.61 16.12 3.79
CA LYS A 321 -7.27 16.33 2.38
C LYS A 321 -5.94 17.05 2.22
N ALA A 322 -5.33 16.90 1.05
CA ALA A 322 -4.18 17.67 0.61
C ALA A 322 -4.58 18.73 -0.42
N TYR A 323 -4.01 19.92 -0.31
CA TYR A 323 -4.31 21.05 -1.18
C TYR A 323 -3.04 21.70 -1.69
N ILE A 324 -3.14 22.35 -2.84
CA ILE A 324 -2.12 23.23 -3.39
C ILE A 324 -2.68 24.64 -3.56
N SER A 325 -1.91 25.64 -3.14
CA SER A 325 -2.29 27.04 -3.28
C SER A 325 -2.23 27.48 -4.75
N LYS A 326 -3.32 28.09 -5.24
CA LYS A 326 -3.45 28.66 -6.59
C LYS A 326 -2.82 30.04 -6.72
N ALA A 327 -2.73 30.77 -5.61
CA ALA A 327 -2.30 32.16 -5.55
C ALA A 327 -1.90 32.53 -4.13
N ALA A 328 -1.15 33.62 -3.96
CA ALA A 328 -0.77 34.10 -2.65
C ALA A 328 -2.01 34.32 -1.75
N THR A 329 -1.99 33.79 -0.53
CA THR A 329 -3.14 33.81 0.38
C THR A 329 -2.71 33.76 1.84
N THR A 330 -3.47 34.40 2.72
CA THR A 330 -3.33 34.36 4.19
C THR A 330 -4.73 34.32 4.79
N GLY A 331 -4.96 33.45 5.77
CA GLY A 331 -6.25 33.34 6.46
C GLY A 331 -7.39 32.71 5.68
N ASN A 332 -7.31 32.59 4.35
CA ASN A 332 -8.32 31.89 3.55
C ASN A 332 -8.06 30.38 3.60
N ALA A 333 -8.99 29.66 4.22
CA ALA A 333 -8.87 28.22 4.43
C ALA A 333 -8.88 27.42 3.11
N PRO A 334 -8.32 26.19 3.10
CA PRO A 334 -8.20 25.38 1.89
C PRO A 334 -9.51 25.00 1.17
N TRP A 335 -10.67 25.07 1.84
CA TRP A 335 -11.97 24.91 1.18
C TRP A 335 -12.40 26.12 0.33
N ASP A 336 -11.66 27.23 0.36
CA ASP A 336 -11.85 28.34 -0.59
C ASP A 336 -11.24 27.97 -1.94
N ALA A 337 -12.10 27.46 -2.84
CA ALA A 337 -11.72 27.02 -4.17
C ALA A 337 -11.15 28.14 -5.06
N THR A 338 -11.28 29.42 -4.69
CA THR A 338 -10.64 30.54 -5.42
C THR A 338 -9.15 30.65 -5.08
N LYS A 339 -8.73 30.15 -3.92
CA LYS A 339 -7.36 30.20 -3.41
C LYS A 339 -6.65 28.87 -3.47
N TRP A 340 -7.38 27.77 -3.44
CA TRP A 340 -6.81 26.43 -3.33
C TRP A 340 -7.38 25.47 -4.37
N THR A 341 -6.55 24.51 -4.78
CA THR A 341 -6.95 23.32 -5.52
C THR A 341 -6.81 22.14 -4.59
N GLU A 342 -7.88 21.34 -4.43
CA GLU A 342 -7.76 20.03 -3.81
C GLU A 342 -6.90 19.14 -4.68
N LEU A 343 -5.84 18.57 -4.11
CA LEU A 343 -4.99 17.59 -4.81
C LEU A 343 -5.62 16.21 -4.73
N ARG A 344 -5.99 15.80 -3.50
CA ARG A 344 -6.48 14.46 -3.18
C ARG A 344 -6.97 14.37 -1.74
N GLU A 345 -7.62 13.26 -1.45
CA GLU A 345 -7.92 12.81 -0.09
C GLU A 345 -6.63 12.35 0.60
N ASN A 346 -6.50 12.68 1.88
CA ASN A 346 -5.38 12.22 2.70
C ASN A 346 -5.80 10.92 3.39
N LEU A 347 -5.58 9.80 2.70
CA LEU A 347 -6.03 8.49 3.16
C LEU A 347 -5.40 8.09 4.51
N GLN A 348 -4.17 8.53 4.78
CA GLN A 348 -3.51 8.33 6.08
C GLN A 348 -4.28 9.06 7.19
N ALA A 349 -4.63 10.33 6.99
CA ALA A 349 -5.31 11.12 8.00
C ALA A 349 -6.75 10.63 8.27
N ILE A 350 -7.45 10.18 7.23
CA ILE A 350 -8.86 9.74 7.33
C ILE A 350 -9.00 8.29 7.81
N SER A 351 -7.96 7.46 7.70
CA SER A 351 -7.93 6.10 8.26
C SER A 351 -7.27 6.03 9.63
N GLY A 352 -6.32 6.93 9.92
CA GLY A 352 -5.56 7.01 11.17
C GLY A 352 -4.32 6.12 11.22
N PHE A 353 -3.96 5.44 10.13
CA PHE A 353 -2.81 4.54 10.03
C PHE A 353 -2.01 4.84 8.77
N SER A 354 -0.74 4.44 8.73
CA SER A 354 0.04 4.55 7.49
C SER A 354 -0.55 3.65 6.39
N ILE A 355 -0.61 4.18 5.18
CA ILE A 355 -1.19 3.50 4.01
C ILE A 355 -0.12 2.71 3.28
N GLY A 356 1.06 3.31 3.13
CA GLY A 356 2.15 2.69 2.41
C GLY A 356 1.87 2.47 0.91
N THR A 357 2.62 1.53 0.32
CA THR A 357 2.70 1.33 -1.13
C THR A 357 2.49 -0.13 -1.55
N MET A 358 1.93 -0.97 -0.66
CA MET A 358 1.74 -2.41 -0.89
C MET A 358 1.07 -2.74 -2.23
N GLY A 359 -0.06 -2.08 -2.53
CA GLY A 359 -0.79 -2.28 -3.79
C GLY A 359 0.05 -2.00 -5.03
N THR A 360 0.72 -0.84 -5.06
CA THR A 360 1.59 -0.41 -6.16
C THR A 360 2.78 -1.36 -6.33
N THR A 361 3.52 -1.64 -5.25
CA THR A 361 4.70 -2.52 -5.30
C THR A 361 4.33 -3.95 -5.68
N LEU A 362 3.21 -4.50 -5.16
CA LEU A 362 2.72 -5.82 -5.58
C LEU A 362 2.35 -5.84 -7.06
N GLY A 363 1.78 -4.74 -7.57
CA GLY A 363 1.49 -4.53 -8.98
C GLY A 363 2.75 -4.56 -9.85
N ASP A 364 3.81 -3.84 -9.45
CA ASP A 364 5.12 -3.87 -10.11
C ASP A 364 5.72 -5.28 -10.13
N VAL A 365 5.68 -6.01 -9.01
CA VAL A 365 6.17 -7.40 -8.96
C VAL A 365 5.35 -8.31 -9.88
N SER A 366 4.03 -8.14 -9.92
CA SER A 366 3.13 -8.89 -10.80
C SER A 366 3.35 -8.56 -12.29
N PHE A 367 3.79 -7.34 -12.62
CA PHE A 367 4.14 -6.91 -13.97
C PHE A 367 5.55 -7.36 -14.39
N ALA A 368 6.49 -7.43 -13.45
CA ALA A 368 7.87 -7.83 -13.68
C ALA A 368 7.98 -9.30 -14.12
N LYS A 369 8.89 -9.57 -15.08
CA LYS A 369 9.41 -10.93 -15.27
C LYS A 369 10.11 -11.38 -14.00
N VAL A 370 10.21 -12.69 -13.79
CA VAL A 370 10.74 -13.26 -12.55
C VAL A 370 12.16 -12.78 -12.20
N ASN A 371 12.95 -12.39 -13.19
CA ASN A 371 14.35 -11.97 -13.04
C ASN A 371 14.54 -10.44 -13.00
N GLU A 372 13.48 -9.65 -13.08
CA GLU A 372 13.57 -8.19 -13.18
C GLU A 372 13.43 -7.53 -11.81
N ASN A 373 14.31 -6.56 -11.54
CA ASN A 373 14.25 -5.70 -10.38
C ASN A 373 13.18 -4.61 -10.57
N ILE A 374 12.25 -4.49 -9.62
CA ILE A 374 11.14 -3.50 -9.63
C ILE A 374 11.59 -2.04 -9.43
N GLY A 375 12.86 -1.80 -9.13
CA GLY A 375 13.52 -0.49 -9.13
C GLY A 375 14.13 -0.12 -10.49
N TRP A 376 13.93 -0.93 -11.54
CA TRP A 376 14.47 -0.64 -12.87
C TRP A 376 13.83 0.63 -13.49
N VAL A 377 14.60 1.71 -13.47
CA VAL A 377 14.21 3.08 -13.84
C VAL A 377 13.56 3.21 -15.22
N ALA A 378 13.99 2.42 -16.19
CA ALA A 378 13.44 2.50 -17.55
C ALA A 378 12.05 1.84 -17.69
N LYS A 379 11.61 1.07 -16.68
CA LYS A 379 10.43 0.21 -16.75
C LYS A 379 9.38 0.49 -15.67
N PHE A 380 9.79 0.71 -14.42
CA PHE A 380 8.89 0.75 -13.26
C PHE A 380 8.76 2.16 -12.67
N ASN A 381 8.18 3.09 -13.44
CA ASN A 381 7.81 4.40 -12.91
C ASN A 381 6.42 4.32 -12.27
N VAL A 382 6.34 4.54 -10.96
CA VAL A 382 5.10 4.36 -10.17
C VAL A 382 4.22 5.61 -10.12
N VAL A 383 4.59 6.69 -10.81
CA VAL A 383 3.76 7.92 -10.83
C VAL A 383 2.44 7.63 -11.55
N SER A 384 1.33 7.80 -10.85
CA SER A 384 -0.02 7.49 -11.36
C SER A 384 -0.72 8.67 -12.05
N GLY A 385 0.00 9.78 -12.28
CA GLY A 385 -0.55 11.04 -12.81
C GLY A 385 -1.42 11.81 -11.80
N THR A 386 -2.04 11.09 -10.85
CA THR A 386 -2.80 11.63 -9.71
C THR A 386 -2.13 11.35 -8.36
N GLY A 387 -1.05 10.56 -8.35
CA GLY A 387 -0.32 10.18 -7.13
C GLY A 387 1.09 9.65 -7.34
N LEU A 388 1.77 9.47 -6.21
CA LEU A 388 3.15 9.01 -6.00
C LEU A 388 4.24 9.86 -6.66
N ASP A 389 3.94 11.11 -7.03
CA ASP A 389 4.96 12.05 -7.54
C ASP A 389 5.74 12.72 -6.39
N GLU A 390 5.05 13.05 -5.30
CA GLU A 390 5.68 13.40 -4.02
C GLU A 390 5.81 12.13 -3.19
N VAL A 391 6.96 11.93 -2.54
CA VAL A 391 7.26 10.70 -1.80
C VAL A 391 7.59 10.98 -0.35
N ALA A 392 7.08 10.12 0.52
CA ALA A 392 7.37 10.08 1.95
C ALA A 392 7.67 8.65 2.40
N PHE A 393 8.13 8.55 3.63
CA PHE A 393 8.14 7.31 4.38
C PHE A 393 6.82 7.16 5.13
N ALA A 394 6.41 5.92 5.41
CA ALA A 394 5.21 5.58 6.16
C ALA A 394 5.22 6.07 7.62
N THR A 395 6.36 6.60 8.09
CA THR A 395 6.52 7.33 9.36
C THR A 395 6.03 8.79 9.28
N GLY A 396 5.75 9.28 8.08
CA GLY A 396 5.37 10.67 7.80
C GLY A 396 6.53 11.58 7.37
N ASP A 397 7.76 11.07 7.36
CA ASP A 397 8.91 11.85 6.93
C ASP A 397 8.93 12.02 5.40
N LEU A 398 8.94 13.26 4.92
CA LEU A 398 9.09 13.53 3.48
C LEU A 398 10.48 13.13 2.99
N PHE A 399 10.55 12.40 1.88
CA PHE A 399 11.82 11.93 1.31
C PHE A 399 12.78 13.08 1.02
N LYS A 400 12.27 14.24 0.57
CA LYS A 400 13.07 15.42 0.27
C LYS A 400 13.67 16.09 1.52
N ASP A 401 13.08 15.85 2.69
CA ASP A 401 13.43 16.55 3.93
C ASP A 401 14.37 15.74 4.84
N ILE A 402 14.59 14.45 4.54
CA ILE A 402 15.55 13.62 5.27
C ILE A 402 16.94 13.60 4.62
N ALA A 403 17.97 13.41 5.44
CA ALA A 403 19.37 13.33 5.02
C ALA A 403 19.65 12.11 4.11
N THR A 404 20.54 12.28 3.13
CA THR A 404 20.97 11.18 2.24
C THR A 404 21.52 9.98 3.01
N SER A 405 22.32 10.20 4.06
CA SER A 405 22.87 9.11 4.87
C SER A 405 21.81 8.23 5.54
N LEU A 406 20.66 8.80 5.90
CA LEU A 406 19.55 8.02 6.45
C LEU A 406 18.88 7.17 5.37
N LYS A 407 18.71 7.71 4.15
CA LYS A 407 18.21 6.95 2.99
C LYS A 407 19.13 5.78 2.66
N ASP A 408 20.44 6.03 2.66
CA ASP A 408 21.45 5.00 2.41
C ASP A 408 21.39 3.92 3.51
N THR A 409 21.28 4.32 4.78
CA THR A 409 21.14 3.38 5.90
C THR A 409 19.87 2.52 5.77
N LEU A 410 18.73 3.10 5.43
CA LEU A 410 17.48 2.35 5.24
C LEU A 410 17.56 1.38 4.06
N ASN A 411 18.24 1.79 2.98
CA ASN A 411 18.48 0.93 1.84
C ASN A 411 19.41 -0.24 2.21
N ASP A 412 20.50 0.03 2.92
CA ASP A 412 21.44 -0.99 3.41
C ASP A 412 20.77 -1.92 4.45
N PHE A 413 19.79 -1.43 5.20
CA PHE A 413 18.93 -2.21 6.10
C PHE A 413 17.84 -3.00 5.36
N HIS A 414 17.83 -3.00 4.03
CA HIS A 414 16.90 -3.75 3.18
C HIS A 414 15.42 -3.35 3.29
N TYR A 415 15.14 -2.08 3.62
CA TYR A 415 13.80 -1.55 3.44
C TYR A 415 13.55 -1.13 1.99
N ILE A 416 12.36 -1.42 1.47
CA ILE A 416 11.91 -0.92 0.17
C ILE A 416 11.08 0.35 0.39
N PHE A 417 11.45 1.42 -0.31
CA PHE A 417 10.76 2.71 -0.27
C PHE A 417 10.77 3.37 -1.64
N LEU A 418 9.98 4.43 -1.81
CA LEU A 418 9.96 5.19 -3.06
C LEU A 418 11.05 6.27 -3.07
N ARG A 419 11.71 6.43 -4.22
CA ARG A 419 12.78 7.42 -4.41
C ARG A 419 12.58 8.27 -5.65
N LYS A 420 13.08 9.50 -5.58
CA LYS A 420 13.30 10.38 -6.74
C LYS A 420 14.75 10.26 -7.20
N ILE A 421 14.96 10.22 -8.51
CA ILE A 421 16.30 10.16 -9.11
C ILE A 421 16.57 11.48 -9.82
N GLN A 422 17.70 12.12 -9.51
CA GLN A 422 18.05 13.39 -10.13
C GLN A 422 18.23 13.22 -11.65
N GLY A 423 17.59 14.09 -12.43
CA GLY A 423 17.71 14.10 -13.90
C GLY A 423 16.70 13.21 -14.64
N ILE A 424 15.89 12.43 -13.94
CA ILE A 424 14.79 11.65 -14.53
C ILE A 424 13.49 11.97 -13.79
N SER A 425 12.45 12.30 -14.55
CA SER A 425 11.09 12.47 -13.99
C SER A 425 10.49 11.10 -13.70
N GLY A 426 9.84 10.98 -12.55
CA GLY A 426 9.24 9.75 -12.08
C GLY A 426 9.57 9.46 -10.62
N THR A 427 9.00 8.36 -10.16
CA THR A 427 9.20 7.80 -8.83
C THR A 427 9.41 6.31 -8.99
N PHE A 428 10.34 5.74 -8.25
CA PHE A 428 10.78 4.35 -8.42
C PHE A 428 10.92 3.68 -7.06
N ASN A 429 10.70 2.37 -6.99
CA ASN A 429 11.13 1.58 -5.84
C ASN A 429 12.66 1.75 -5.64
N SER A 430 13.12 1.75 -4.40
CA SER A 430 14.54 1.89 -4.04
C SER A 430 15.34 0.71 -4.58
N ASP A 431 14.83 -0.50 -4.34
CA ASP A 431 15.34 -1.78 -4.82
C ASP A 431 14.23 -2.85 -4.64
N SER A 432 14.62 -4.12 -4.54
CA SER A 432 13.75 -5.30 -4.41
C SER A 432 14.21 -6.23 -3.27
N PHE A 433 14.78 -5.68 -2.20
CA PHE A 433 15.39 -6.47 -1.12
C PHE A 433 14.40 -7.37 -0.36
N THR A 434 14.90 -8.47 0.18
CA THR A 434 14.25 -9.29 1.21
C THR A 434 15.01 -9.13 2.53
N ALA A 435 14.35 -9.45 3.65
CA ALA A 435 14.86 -9.26 5.01
C ALA A 435 15.87 -10.35 5.42
N ILE A 436 17.03 -10.35 4.75
CA ILE A 436 18.16 -11.25 4.97
C ILE A 436 19.45 -10.56 4.57
N ILE A 437 20.61 -11.06 5.02
CA ILE A 437 21.93 -10.51 4.68
C ILE A 437 22.16 -10.33 3.17
N ALA A 438 22.73 -9.19 2.76
CA ALA A 438 23.00 -8.82 1.36
C ALA A 438 23.85 -9.84 0.57
N THR A 439 24.68 -10.63 1.25
CA THR A 439 25.51 -11.67 0.62
C THR A 439 24.74 -12.96 0.32
N SER A 440 23.47 -13.07 0.73
CA SER A 440 22.61 -14.20 0.40
C SER A 440 22.16 -14.13 -1.06
N ASP A 441 22.17 -15.27 -1.76
CA ASP A 441 21.58 -15.37 -3.09
C ASP A 441 20.07 -15.05 -3.08
N PHE A 442 19.43 -15.18 -1.93
CA PHE A 442 18.01 -14.92 -1.71
C PHE A 442 17.71 -13.51 -1.18
N ALA A 443 18.67 -12.58 -1.23
CA ALA A 443 18.49 -11.22 -0.71
C ALA A 443 17.54 -10.32 -1.53
N THR A 444 16.95 -10.83 -2.63
CA THR A 444 16.15 -10.03 -3.56
C THR A 444 14.95 -10.80 -4.11
N ILE A 445 13.86 -10.07 -4.41
CA ILE A 445 12.61 -10.64 -4.94
C ILE A 445 12.87 -11.37 -6.26
N GLU A 446 13.64 -10.77 -7.18
CA GLU A 446 13.91 -11.36 -8.50
C GLU A 446 14.65 -12.70 -8.43
N ASN A 447 15.60 -12.84 -7.51
CA ASN A 447 16.33 -14.10 -7.36
C ASN A 447 15.43 -15.20 -6.78
N ASN A 448 14.62 -14.86 -5.77
CA ASN A 448 13.66 -15.81 -5.19
C ASN A 448 12.64 -16.28 -6.22
N ARG A 449 12.02 -15.35 -6.95
CA ARG A 449 11.02 -15.69 -7.99
C ARG A 449 11.61 -16.54 -9.10
N THR A 450 12.84 -16.25 -9.51
CA THR A 450 13.56 -17.04 -10.53
C THR A 450 13.85 -18.45 -10.04
N MET A 451 14.36 -18.59 -8.80
CA MET A 451 14.65 -19.90 -8.21
C MET A 451 13.37 -20.75 -8.04
N ASP A 452 12.30 -20.15 -7.53
CA ASP A 452 11.03 -20.86 -7.35
C ASP A 452 10.44 -21.32 -8.68
N LYS A 453 10.54 -20.49 -9.72
CA LYS A 453 10.10 -20.87 -11.06
C LYS A 453 10.88 -22.07 -11.57
N ALA A 454 12.21 -22.06 -11.43
CA ALA A 454 13.06 -23.18 -11.81
C ALA A 454 12.68 -24.47 -11.05
N VAL A 455 12.49 -24.40 -9.73
CA VAL A 455 12.10 -25.55 -8.90
C VAL A 455 10.74 -26.12 -9.32
N ARG A 456 9.73 -25.26 -9.52
CA ARG A 456 8.38 -25.70 -9.97
C ARG A 456 8.43 -26.37 -11.33
N ASN A 457 9.20 -25.80 -12.25
CA ASN A 457 9.35 -26.30 -13.62
C ASN A 457 10.04 -27.68 -13.64
N ILE A 458 11.17 -27.82 -12.94
CA ILE A 458 11.86 -29.12 -12.80
C ILE A 458 10.94 -30.15 -12.17
N ARG A 459 10.25 -29.80 -11.07
CA ARG A 459 9.32 -30.72 -10.40
C ARG A 459 8.24 -31.22 -11.35
N THR A 460 7.64 -30.33 -12.13
CA THR A 460 6.56 -30.70 -13.07
C THR A 460 7.03 -31.75 -14.09
N ASN A 461 8.26 -31.63 -14.59
CA ASN A 461 8.80 -32.56 -15.59
C ASN A 461 9.33 -33.86 -15.00
N VAL A 462 9.90 -33.83 -13.79
CA VAL A 462 10.57 -35.00 -13.18
C VAL A 462 9.58 -35.85 -12.37
N LEU A 463 8.48 -35.28 -11.87
CA LEU A 463 7.50 -35.99 -11.04
C LEU A 463 6.94 -37.28 -11.67
N PRO A 464 6.67 -37.36 -12.99
CA PRO A 464 6.23 -38.61 -13.63
C PRO A 464 7.23 -39.77 -13.50
N ASN A 465 8.51 -39.48 -13.28
CA ASN A 465 9.57 -40.48 -13.12
C ASN A 465 9.71 -40.94 -11.66
N LEU A 466 8.93 -40.40 -10.72
CA LEU A 466 8.95 -40.87 -9.35
C LEU A 466 8.50 -42.34 -9.30
N ASN A 467 9.30 -43.19 -8.67
CA ASN A 467 9.14 -44.66 -8.64
C ASN A 467 9.37 -45.37 -10.00
N SER A 468 9.95 -44.70 -11.01
CA SER A 468 10.42 -45.39 -12.20
C SER A 468 11.64 -46.27 -11.88
N PRO A 469 11.84 -47.41 -12.57
CA PRO A 469 13.05 -48.21 -12.44
C PRO A 469 14.32 -47.40 -12.75
N LEU A 470 15.39 -47.67 -12.00
CA LEU A 470 16.72 -47.11 -12.25
C LEU A 470 17.63 -48.22 -12.77
N PHE A 471 17.89 -48.23 -14.08
CA PHE A 471 18.78 -49.23 -14.69
C PHE A 471 20.25 -48.88 -14.45
N VAL A 472 21.04 -49.90 -14.13
CA VAL A 472 22.49 -49.85 -13.92
C VAL A 472 23.20 -50.75 -14.94
N ASN A 473 24.47 -50.45 -15.21
CA ASN A 473 25.37 -51.28 -16.00
C ASN A 473 25.86 -52.49 -15.18
N ASP A 474 26.59 -53.41 -15.84
CA ASP A 474 27.18 -54.59 -15.19
C ASP A 474 28.18 -54.24 -14.06
N ASP A 475 28.77 -53.04 -14.08
CA ASP A 475 29.68 -52.53 -13.05
C ASP A 475 28.95 -51.85 -11.87
N GLY A 476 27.62 -51.79 -11.90
CA GLY A 476 26.78 -51.18 -10.86
C GLY A 476 26.58 -49.67 -10.99
N THR A 477 27.19 -49.00 -11.98
CA THR A 477 26.96 -47.58 -12.27
C THR A 477 25.63 -47.35 -12.98
N LEU A 478 25.04 -46.17 -12.86
CA LEU A 478 23.81 -45.81 -13.59
C LEU A 478 24.01 -45.94 -15.11
N SER A 479 23.02 -46.53 -15.79
CA SER A 479 23.03 -46.62 -17.25
C SER A 479 22.88 -45.23 -17.90
N GLU A 480 23.45 -45.07 -19.09
CA GLU A 480 23.42 -43.81 -19.85
C GLU A 480 21.98 -43.39 -20.21
N ASP A 481 21.09 -44.36 -20.45
CA ASP A 481 19.67 -44.10 -20.72
C ASP A 481 18.95 -43.55 -19.48
N THR A 482 19.18 -44.13 -18.29
CA THR A 482 18.62 -43.61 -17.02
C THR A 482 19.09 -42.18 -16.78
N ILE A 483 20.38 -41.92 -16.94
CA ILE A 483 20.95 -40.57 -16.77
C ILE A 483 20.33 -39.59 -17.75
N SER A 484 20.25 -39.98 -19.03
CA SER A 484 19.73 -39.13 -20.10
C SER A 484 18.26 -38.78 -19.89
N LEU A 485 17.43 -39.70 -19.41
CA LEU A 485 16.03 -39.45 -19.08
C LEU A 485 15.89 -38.33 -18.04
N PHE A 486 16.44 -38.53 -16.85
CA PHE A 486 16.32 -37.57 -15.74
C PHE A 486 16.98 -36.23 -16.06
N LYS A 487 18.11 -36.26 -16.76
CA LYS A 487 18.79 -35.04 -17.21
C LYS A 487 17.93 -34.25 -18.18
N ASN A 488 17.38 -34.89 -19.21
CA ASN A 488 16.56 -34.21 -20.22
C ASN A 488 15.27 -33.62 -19.62
N ASP A 489 14.61 -34.35 -18.73
CA ASP A 489 13.37 -33.89 -18.10
C ASP A 489 13.62 -32.71 -17.16
N SER A 490 14.71 -32.73 -16.39
CA SER A 490 15.12 -31.59 -15.56
C SER A 490 15.54 -30.39 -16.42
N GLN A 491 16.29 -30.63 -17.50
CA GLN A 491 16.92 -29.58 -18.29
C GLN A 491 15.94 -28.85 -19.21
N ARG A 492 14.93 -29.53 -19.76
CA ARG A 492 13.98 -28.98 -20.74
C ARG A 492 13.41 -27.63 -20.30
N ALA A 493 12.84 -27.56 -19.09
CA ALA A 493 12.18 -26.36 -18.64
C ALA A 493 13.16 -25.24 -18.22
N LEU A 494 14.41 -25.57 -17.92
CA LEU A 494 15.45 -24.58 -17.66
C LEU A 494 15.98 -23.97 -18.96
N VAL A 495 15.99 -24.73 -20.05
CA VAL A 495 16.32 -24.21 -21.39
C VAL A 495 15.28 -23.18 -21.83
N ASP A 496 14.00 -23.42 -21.56
CA ASP A 496 12.94 -22.45 -21.85
C ASP A 496 13.14 -21.14 -21.07
N MET A 497 13.51 -21.21 -19.79
CA MET A 497 13.84 -20.02 -18.98
C MET A 497 15.06 -19.25 -19.53
N VAL A 498 16.07 -19.95 -20.05
CA VAL A 498 17.21 -19.29 -20.74
C VAL A 498 16.73 -18.62 -22.03
N ALA A 499 15.86 -19.28 -22.81
CA ALA A 499 15.30 -18.73 -24.05
C ALA A 499 14.42 -17.48 -23.79
N ASP A 500 13.69 -17.47 -22.67
CA ASP A 500 12.85 -16.35 -22.23
C ASP A 500 13.64 -15.18 -21.61
N GLY A 501 14.95 -15.37 -21.41
CA GLY A 501 15.87 -14.39 -20.83
C GLY A 501 15.77 -14.26 -19.31
N GLU A 502 15.26 -15.30 -18.64
CA GLU A 502 15.09 -15.35 -17.18
C GLU A 502 16.32 -15.93 -16.47
N LEU A 503 17.16 -16.65 -17.20
CA LEU A 503 18.45 -17.19 -16.76
C LEU A 503 19.53 -16.87 -17.77
N SER A 504 20.75 -16.64 -17.30
CA SER A 504 21.92 -16.48 -18.17
C SER A 504 22.44 -17.83 -18.68
N ALA A 505 22.41 -18.85 -17.82
CA ALA A 505 22.80 -20.22 -18.16
C ALA A 505 22.25 -21.23 -17.14
N GLN A 506 22.27 -22.51 -17.51
CA GLN A 506 21.92 -23.62 -16.63
C GLN A 506 22.80 -24.83 -16.91
N SER A 507 23.00 -25.69 -15.92
CA SER A 507 23.62 -27.00 -16.07
C SER A 507 22.92 -28.03 -15.19
N VAL A 508 22.71 -29.23 -15.73
CA VAL A 508 22.21 -30.40 -15.01
C VAL A 508 23.22 -31.52 -15.15
N SER A 509 23.66 -32.08 -14.02
CA SER A 509 24.61 -33.19 -13.98
C SER A 509 24.17 -34.26 -12.99
N ILE A 510 24.43 -35.52 -13.34
CA ILE A 510 24.17 -36.69 -12.51
C ILE A 510 25.47 -37.49 -12.46
N ASP A 511 25.96 -37.79 -11.27
CA ASP A 511 27.11 -38.68 -11.08
C ASP A 511 26.69 -40.13 -11.39
N PRO A 512 27.32 -40.82 -12.37
CA PRO A 512 26.99 -42.20 -12.70
C PRO A 512 27.30 -43.19 -11.57
N SER A 513 28.19 -42.85 -10.63
CA SER A 513 28.70 -43.75 -9.60
C SER A 513 27.83 -43.85 -8.33
N GLN A 514 26.66 -43.20 -8.32
CA GLN A 514 25.74 -43.21 -7.18
C GLN A 514 25.20 -44.62 -6.90
N ASP A 515 25.23 -45.03 -5.62
CA ASP A 515 24.64 -46.31 -5.19
C ASP A 515 23.11 -46.21 -5.09
N VAL A 516 22.44 -46.29 -6.24
CA VAL A 516 20.97 -46.23 -6.32
C VAL A 516 20.29 -47.53 -5.88
N LEU A 517 21.01 -48.67 -5.93
CA LEU A 517 20.44 -49.98 -5.58
C LEU A 517 20.25 -50.11 -4.07
N SER A 518 21.20 -49.61 -3.26
CA SER A 518 21.06 -49.63 -1.80
C SER A 518 20.25 -48.45 -1.26
N THR A 519 20.34 -47.28 -1.89
CA THR A 519 19.71 -46.05 -1.38
C THR A 519 18.31 -45.80 -1.92
N SER A 520 17.95 -46.42 -3.06
CA SER A 520 16.72 -46.10 -3.82
C SER A 520 16.59 -44.59 -4.12
N LYS A 521 17.72 -43.88 -4.21
CA LYS A 521 17.78 -42.43 -4.35
C LYS A 521 18.70 -42.05 -5.49
N ILE A 522 18.22 -41.20 -6.41
CA ILE A 522 19.04 -40.52 -7.40
C ILE A 522 19.23 -39.06 -6.97
N VAL A 523 20.46 -38.57 -7.05
CA VAL A 523 20.86 -37.19 -6.78
C VAL A 523 21.16 -36.51 -8.11
N ILE A 524 20.49 -35.39 -8.35
CA ILE A 524 20.64 -34.59 -9.56
C ILE A 524 21.16 -33.21 -9.11
N SER A 525 22.29 -32.80 -9.65
CA SER A 525 22.87 -31.48 -9.38
C SER A 525 22.42 -30.51 -10.47
N VAL A 526 21.83 -29.39 -10.04
CA VAL A 526 21.40 -28.30 -10.91
C VAL A 526 22.16 -27.04 -10.53
N ILE A 527 22.74 -26.37 -11.52
CA ILE A 527 23.43 -25.08 -11.36
C ILE A 527 22.74 -24.08 -12.27
N LEU A 528 22.35 -22.94 -11.72
CA LEU A 528 21.71 -21.84 -12.44
C LEU A 528 22.63 -20.63 -12.37
N VAL A 529 22.78 -19.92 -13.49
CA VAL A 529 23.44 -18.62 -13.52
C VAL A 529 22.33 -17.57 -13.67
N PRO A 530 22.05 -16.75 -12.64
CA PRO A 530 20.98 -15.77 -12.69
C PRO A 530 21.30 -14.63 -13.67
N VAL A 531 20.30 -13.81 -13.97
CA VAL A 531 20.51 -12.54 -14.69
C VAL A 531 20.94 -11.47 -13.67
N GLY A 532 22.05 -10.78 -13.96
CA GLY A 532 22.57 -9.74 -13.06
C GLY A 532 21.76 -8.44 -13.12
N VAL A 533 21.65 -7.75 -11.98
CA VAL A 533 21.01 -6.43 -11.86
C VAL A 533 22.07 -5.36 -11.60
N ALA A 534 22.11 -4.33 -12.46
CA ALA A 534 23.02 -3.21 -12.31
C ALA A 534 22.49 -2.20 -11.28
N ARG A 535 22.93 -2.33 -10.02
CA ARG A 535 22.62 -1.39 -8.92
C ARG A 535 23.54 -0.15 -8.91
N GLN A 536 24.72 -0.27 -9.52
CA GLN A 536 25.68 0.82 -9.71
C GLN A 536 26.27 0.77 -11.12
N ILE A 537 26.49 1.93 -11.75
CA ILE A 537 27.11 2.05 -13.07
C ILE A 537 28.23 3.11 -12.95
N GLU A 538 29.47 2.70 -13.18
CA GLU A 538 30.65 3.54 -13.07
C GLU A 538 31.32 3.73 -14.44
N PHE A 539 31.69 4.98 -14.76
CA PHE A 539 32.41 5.32 -15.98
C PHE A 539 33.78 5.92 -15.65
N ASN A 540 34.84 5.30 -16.17
CA ASN A 540 36.18 5.88 -16.15
C ASN A 540 36.34 6.85 -17.34
N ILE A 541 36.41 8.15 -17.06
CA ILE A 541 36.58 9.20 -18.08
C ILE A 541 37.88 9.98 -17.84
N GLY A 542 38.67 10.20 -18.89
CA GLY A 542 39.91 10.96 -18.84
C GLY A 542 40.27 11.57 -20.19
N PHE A 543 40.99 12.69 -20.16
CA PHE A 543 41.56 13.29 -21.38
C PHE A 543 42.83 12.54 -21.81
N ALA A 544 43.00 12.35 -23.12
CA ALA A 544 44.23 11.81 -23.70
C ALA A 544 44.75 12.73 -24.80
N VAL A 545 46.08 12.85 -24.93
CA VAL A 545 46.72 13.70 -25.96
C VAL A 545 46.52 13.13 -27.37
N LYS A 546 46.35 11.80 -27.49
CA LYS A 546 45.93 11.09 -28.70
C LYS A 546 45.20 9.81 -28.31
N LEU A 547 44.26 9.38 -29.15
CA LEU A 547 43.68 8.04 -29.06
C LEU A 547 44.72 7.03 -29.59
N SER A 548 44.92 5.94 -28.85
CA SER A 548 45.82 4.84 -29.22
C SER A 548 45.22 3.92 -30.26
#